data_AF-A0A7V4MRY1-F1
#
_entry.id   AF-A0A7V4MRY1-F1
#
_cell.length_a   1.000
_cell.length_b   1.000
_cell.length_c   1.000
_cell.angle_alpha   90.00
_cell.angle_beta   90.00
_cell.angle_gamma   90.00
#
_symmetry.space_group_name_H-M   'P 1'
#
loop_
_entity.id
_entity.type
_entity.pdbx_description
1 polymer ?
#
loop_
_entity_poly.entity_id
_entity_poly.type
_entity_poly.pdbx_seq_one_letter_code
_entity_poly.pdbx_strand_id
1 'polypeptide(L)'
;MILVNGDQNYTAPDGTQMKYVEAFEKFLSDWKDLKRGKIMDRNSLNQPWRHQVDLRISQEIPTVGRQKVELTLDILNVLNLLNREWGHVKYISNGTYSLLRFEGYDKSGKIRASYLPNTRGYRGDDIFETSDFWSRWQMQVGIRYTF
;
A
#
# COMPACT_ATOMS: atom_id res chain seq x y z
N MET A 1 0.22 -25.04 16.51
CA MET A 1 1.18 -24.66 15.45
C MET A 1 2.57 -24.48 16.06
N ILE A 2 3.64 -24.84 15.34
CA ILE A 2 5.05 -24.59 15.68
C ILE A 2 5.60 -23.69 14.57
N LEU A 3 6.25 -22.58 14.95
CA LEU A 3 7.00 -21.75 14.02
C LEU A 3 8.39 -22.35 13.82
N VAL A 4 8.67 -22.88 12.62
CA VAL A 4 9.92 -23.59 12.31
C VAL A 4 11.11 -22.64 12.30
N ASN A 5 10.90 -21.40 11.84
CA ASN A 5 11.89 -20.34 11.85
C ASN A 5 11.84 -19.47 13.11
N GLY A 6 11.05 -19.83 14.13
CA GLY A 6 10.75 -18.97 15.28
C GLY A 6 11.99 -18.47 16.04
N ASP A 7 13.04 -19.27 16.14
CA ASP A 7 14.29 -18.93 16.83
C ASP A 7 15.33 -18.20 15.95
N GLN A 8 15.07 -18.08 14.65
CA GLN A 8 15.96 -17.34 13.76
C GLN A 8 15.90 -15.84 14.06
N ASN A 9 16.98 -15.13 13.77
CA ASN A 9 17.00 -13.67 13.85
C ASN A 9 16.33 -13.06 12.63
N TYR A 10 15.49 -12.07 12.87
CA TYR A 10 14.84 -11.20 11.91
C TYR A 10 15.32 -9.77 12.14
N THR A 11 15.75 -9.10 11.07
CA THR A 11 16.04 -7.66 11.06
C THR A 11 14.87 -6.95 10.41
N ALA A 12 14.18 -6.12 11.17
CA ALA A 12 13.09 -5.28 10.70
C ALA A 12 13.62 -4.15 9.77
N PRO A 13 12.76 -3.56 8.92
CA PRO A 13 13.15 -2.49 8.00
C PRO A 13 13.68 -1.22 8.67
N ASP A 14 13.37 -1.00 9.95
CA ASP A 14 13.90 0.09 10.79
C ASP A 14 15.29 -0.24 11.38
N GLY A 15 15.82 -1.44 11.12
CA GLY A 15 17.11 -1.92 11.63
C GLY A 15 17.01 -2.68 12.97
N THR A 16 15.82 -2.78 13.56
CA THR A 16 15.61 -3.51 14.82
C THR A 16 15.81 -5.01 14.62
N GLN A 17 16.59 -5.66 15.49
CA GLN A 17 16.76 -7.12 15.48
C GLN A 17 15.87 -7.78 16.53
N MET A 18 15.19 -8.85 16.14
CA MET A 18 14.32 -9.66 17.01
C MET A 18 14.20 -11.08 16.49
N LYS A 19 13.63 -11.99 17.28
CA LYS A 19 13.34 -13.35 16.78
C LYS A 19 12.10 -13.35 15.87
N TYR A 20 11.99 -14.29 14.94
CA TYR A 20 10.78 -14.44 14.12
C TYR A 20 9.52 -14.69 14.96
N VAL A 21 9.63 -15.38 16.10
CA VAL A 21 8.49 -15.56 17.02
C VAL A 21 8.04 -14.22 17.62
N GLU A 22 8.97 -13.35 17.99
CA GLU A 22 8.67 -12.02 18.53
C GLU A 22 8.07 -11.12 17.46
N ALA A 23 8.60 -11.17 16.24
CA ALA A 23 8.06 -10.44 15.10
C ALA A 23 6.63 -10.87 14.75
N PHE A 24 6.33 -12.18 14.84
CA PHE A 24 4.98 -12.70 14.65
C PHE A 24 4.03 -12.25 15.76
N GLU A 25 4.45 -12.34 17.02
CA GLU A 25 3.65 -11.89 18.16
C GLU A 25 3.39 -10.38 18.11
N LYS A 26 4.39 -9.58 17.69
CA LYS A 26 4.22 -8.14 17.45
C LYS A 26 3.19 -7.87 16.36
N PHE A 27 3.28 -8.56 15.22
CA PHE A 27 2.31 -8.41 14.13
C PHE A 27 0.88 -8.69 14.61
N LEU A 28 0.67 -9.78 15.37
CA LEU A 28 -0.64 -10.09 15.94
C LEU A 28 -1.13 -9.07 16.97
N SER A 29 -0.23 -8.36 17.65
CA SER A 29 -0.56 -7.30 18.60
C SER A 29 -0.93 -5.99 17.91
N ASP A 30 -0.23 -5.65 16.83
CA ASP A 30 -0.46 -4.46 16.01
C ASP A 30 -1.84 -4.56 15.32
N TRP A 31 -2.20 -5.76 14.83
CA TRP A 31 -3.46 -6.01 14.11
C TRP A 31 -4.58 -6.54 15.00
N LYS A 32 -5.32 -5.62 15.62
CA LYS A 32 -6.42 -5.92 16.57
C LYS A 32 -7.57 -6.75 16.00
N ASP A 33 -7.76 -6.73 14.68
CA ASP A 33 -8.81 -7.50 14.01
C ASP A 33 -8.47 -8.99 13.85
N LEU A 34 -7.20 -9.38 14.10
CA LEU A 34 -6.77 -10.76 14.04
C LEU A 34 -7.20 -11.52 15.31
N LYS A 35 -8.12 -12.46 15.14
CA LYS A 35 -8.58 -13.31 16.25
C LYS A 35 -7.69 -14.53 16.39
N ARG A 36 -6.93 -14.62 17.49
CA ARG A 36 -6.13 -15.81 17.83
C ARG A 36 -7.03 -17.05 17.95
N GLY A 37 -6.57 -18.17 17.40
CA GLY A 37 -7.27 -19.46 17.51
C GLY A 37 -8.53 -19.59 16.66
N LYS A 38 -8.86 -18.61 15.81
CA LYS A 38 -9.96 -18.70 14.86
C LYS A 38 -9.46 -18.53 13.43
N ILE A 39 -10.13 -19.20 12.50
CA ILE A 39 -9.95 -18.92 11.08
C ILE A 39 -10.70 -17.62 10.79
N MET A 40 -10.03 -16.67 10.13
CA MET A 40 -10.67 -15.42 9.71
C MET A 40 -11.61 -15.67 8.54
N ASP A 41 -12.69 -14.91 8.49
CA ASP A 41 -13.60 -14.95 7.35
C ASP A 41 -12.89 -14.45 6.08
N ARG A 42 -13.27 -15.00 4.93
CA ARG A 42 -12.74 -14.54 3.63
C ARG A 42 -13.10 -13.08 3.42
N ASN A 43 -12.17 -12.28 2.91
CA ASN A 43 -12.33 -10.85 2.65
C ASN A 43 -12.71 -10.03 3.91
N SER A 44 -12.35 -10.49 5.11
CA SER A 44 -12.61 -9.77 6.36
C SER A 44 -11.72 -8.54 6.56
N LEU A 45 -10.61 -8.43 5.81
CA LEU A 45 -9.71 -7.29 5.82
C LEU A 45 -9.79 -6.54 4.50
N ASN A 46 -9.78 -5.22 4.58
CA ASN A 46 -9.87 -4.32 3.43
C ASN A 46 -8.63 -3.43 3.33
N GLN A 47 -8.31 -3.01 2.11
CA GLN A 47 -7.32 -1.96 1.88
C GLN A 47 -7.83 -0.61 2.42
N PRO A 48 -6.92 0.29 2.82
CA PRO A 48 -7.30 1.59 3.34
C PRO A 48 -7.99 2.43 2.25
N TRP A 49 -8.79 3.39 2.69
CA TRP A 49 -9.42 4.36 1.78
C TRP A 49 -8.37 5.19 1.05
N ARG A 50 -8.60 5.41 -0.25
CA ARG A 50 -7.78 6.28 -1.10
C ARG A 50 -8.55 7.56 -1.41
N HIS A 51 -7.89 8.70 -1.18
CA HIS A 51 -8.39 10.01 -1.57
C HIS A 51 -7.53 10.56 -2.70
N GLN A 52 -8.15 10.88 -3.84
CA GLN A 52 -7.48 11.48 -4.98
C GLN A 52 -8.37 12.58 -5.55
N VAL A 53 -7.78 13.75 -5.80
CA VAL A 53 -8.44 14.89 -6.42
C VAL A 53 -7.57 15.35 -7.57
N ASP A 54 -8.17 15.44 -8.75
CA ASP A 54 -7.54 15.92 -9.97
C ASP A 54 -8.18 17.27 -10.34
N LEU A 55 -7.38 18.21 -10.85
CA LEU A 55 -7.80 19.56 -11.22
C LEU A 55 -7.49 19.82 -12.70
N ARG A 56 -8.47 20.35 -13.42
CA ARG A 56 -8.30 20.86 -14.78
C ARG A 56 -8.71 22.32 -14.84
N ILE A 57 -7.86 23.15 -15.41
CA ILE A 57 -8.14 24.55 -15.73
C ILE A 57 -8.06 24.71 -17.23
N SER A 58 -9.11 25.26 -17.84
CA SER A 58 -9.17 25.55 -19.28
C SER A 58 -9.57 27.01 -19.48
N GLN A 59 -8.80 27.72 -20.29
CA GLN A 59 -9.09 29.10 -20.65
C GLN A 59 -9.09 29.27 -22.16
N GLU A 60 -10.24 29.71 -22.69
CA GLU A 60 -10.39 30.10 -24.08
C GLU A 60 -10.05 31.59 -24.23
N ILE A 61 -9.17 31.89 -25.18
CA ILE A 61 -8.72 33.23 -25.53
C ILE A 61 -9.16 33.49 -26.98
N PRO A 62 -10.14 34.38 -27.21
CA PRO A 62 -10.52 34.75 -28.56
C PRO A 62 -9.37 35.51 -29.21
N THR A 63 -9.04 35.18 -30.47
CA THR A 63 -8.02 35.88 -31.24
C THR A 63 -8.66 36.84 -32.23
N VAL A 64 -8.66 36.50 -33.53
CA VAL A 64 -9.17 37.37 -34.60
C VAL A 64 -10.28 36.65 -35.36
N GLY A 65 -11.42 37.32 -35.53
CA GLY A 65 -12.58 36.75 -36.21
C GLY A 65 -13.24 35.64 -35.39
N ARG A 66 -13.41 34.44 -35.98
CA ARG A 66 -13.97 33.26 -35.32
C ARG A 66 -12.90 32.32 -34.73
N GLN A 67 -11.64 32.72 -34.77
CA GLN A 67 -10.51 31.94 -34.30
C GLN A 67 -10.38 32.03 -32.78
N LYS A 68 -9.88 30.95 -32.18
CA LYS A 68 -9.65 30.87 -30.74
C LYS A 68 -8.47 29.99 -30.38
N VAL A 69 -7.77 30.39 -29.32
CA VAL A 69 -6.73 29.62 -28.65
C VAL A 69 -7.28 29.15 -27.31
N GLU A 70 -7.10 27.89 -26.97
CA GLU A 70 -7.43 27.35 -25.66
C GLU A 70 -6.16 26.86 -24.98
N LEU A 71 -5.95 27.35 -23.76
CA LEU A 71 -4.90 26.89 -22.87
C LEU A 71 -5.52 25.95 -21.85
N THR A 72 -4.87 24.81 -21.61
CA THR A 72 -5.31 23.81 -20.64
C THR A 72 -4.17 23.46 -19.70
N LEU A 73 -4.49 23.33 -18.42
CA LEU A 73 -3.59 22.85 -17.38
C LEU A 73 -4.32 21.74 -16.62
N ASP A 74 -3.79 20.52 -16.73
CA ASP A 74 -4.27 19.35 -16.00
C ASP A 74 -3.26 19.02 -14.89
N ILE A 75 -3.74 18.88 -13.65
CA ILE A 75 -2.96 18.48 -12.49
C ILE A 75 -3.63 17.25 -11.88
N LEU A 76 -2.94 16.11 -11.95
CA LEU A 76 -3.36 14.86 -11.33
C LEU A 76 -2.80 14.78 -9.91
N ASN A 77 -3.62 14.28 -8.98
CA ASN A 77 -3.30 14.13 -7.56
C ASN A 77 -2.87 15.45 -6.90
N VAL A 78 -3.73 16.46 -6.98
CA VAL A 78 -3.55 17.79 -6.39
C VAL A 78 -3.34 17.72 -4.87
N LEU A 79 -3.95 16.73 -4.21
CA LEU A 79 -3.76 16.53 -2.78
C LEU A 79 -2.29 16.27 -2.45
N ASN A 80 -1.60 15.44 -3.24
CA ASN A 80 -0.18 15.18 -3.06
C ASN A 80 0.70 16.39 -3.41
N LEU A 81 0.28 17.22 -4.37
CA LEU A 81 0.94 18.49 -4.68
C LEU A 81 0.89 19.47 -3.50
N LEU A 82 -0.24 19.54 -2.79
CA LEU A 82 -0.43 20.41 -1.63
C LEU A 82 0.25 19.87 -0.36
N ASN A 83 0.16 18.55 -0.14
CA ASN A 83 0.78 17.88 0.99
C ASN A 83 1.32 16.51 0.58
N ARG A 84 2.63 16.30 0.77
CA ARG A 84 3.32 15.06 0.37
C ARG A 84 2.79 13.81 1.05
N GLU A 85 2.16 13.94 2.22
CA GLU A 85 1.58 12.84 2.99
C GLU A 85 0.16 12.47 2.53
N TRP A 86 -0.43 13.24 1.61
CA TRP A 86 -1.77 13.00 1.09
C TRP A 86 -1.73 12.39 -0.31
N GLY A 87 -2.84 11.76 -0.72
CA GLY A 87 -2.94 11.18 -2.06
C GLY A 87 -2.09 9.92 -2.27
N HIS A 88 -1.67 9.26 -1.18
CA HIS A 88 -0.95 8.00 -1.27
C HIS A 88 -1.87 6.84 -1.66
N VAL A 89 -1.40 6.04 -2.61
CA VAL A 89 -2.07 4.82 -3.05
C VAL A 89 -1.44 3.63 -2.34
N LYS A 90 -2.11 3.15 -1.30
CA LYS A 90 -1.71 1.96 -0.55
C LYS A 90 -2.42 0.72 -1.09
N TYR A 91 -1.67 -0.37 -1.29
CA TYR A 91 -2.21 -1.61 -1.85
C TYR A 91 -1.48 -2.85 -1.30
N ILE A 92 -2.06 -4.03 -1.52
CA ILE A 92 -1.42 -5.33 -1.29
C ILE A 92 -1.16 -5.94 -2.67
N SER A 93 0.09 -6.29 -2.95
CA SER A 93 0.45 -6.97 -4.19
C SER A 93 -0.34 -8.28 -4.35
N ASN A 94 -0.93 -8.49 -5.53
CA ASN A 94 -1.80 -9.65 -5.82
C ASN A 94 -3.03 -9.80 -4.90
N GLY A 95 -3.39 -8.77 -4.13
CA GLY A 95 -4.58 -8.77 -3.27
C GLY A 95 -4.56 -9.79 -2.13
N THR A 96 -3.42 -10.46 -1.89
CA THR A 96 -3.30 -11.53 -0.88
C THR A 96 -2.03 -11.32 -0.08
N TYR A 97 -2.15 -11.27 1.24
CA TYR A 97 -1.03 -11.22 2.17
C TYR A 97 -0.85 -12.59 2.85
N SER A 98 0.29 -13.24 2.59
CA SER A 98 0.61 -14.56 3.15
C SER A 98 1.43 -14.41 4.41
N LEU A 99 0.78 -14.51 5.57
CA LEU A 99 1.44 -14.39 6.88
C LEU A 99 2.31 -15.59 7.24
N LEU A 100 1.82 -16.79 6.90
CA LEU A 100 2.42 -18.06 7.27
C LEU A 100 2.56 -18.95 6.04
N ARG A 101 3.69 -19.63 5.94
CA ARG A 101 3.89 -20.74 5.01
C ARG A 101 3.68 -22.04 5.75
N PHE A 102 2.83 -22.92 5.24
CA PHE A 102 2.69 -24.26 5.79
C PHE A 102 3.91 -25.13 5.43
N GLU A 103 4.48 -25.80 6.43
CA GLU A 103 5.71 -26.61 6.32
C GLU A 103 5.45 -28.11 6.64
N GLY A 104 4.19 -28.51 6.77
CA GLY A 104 3.80 -29.88 7.11
C GLY A 104 3.39 -30.06 8.57
N TYR A 105 3.44 -31.31 9.03
CA TYR A 105 3.13 -31.70 10.41
C TYR A 105 4.39 -32.25 11.10
N ASP A 106 4.48 -32.07 12.42
CA ASP A 106 5.48 -32.78 13.22
C ASP A 106 5.05 -34.24 13.52
N LYS A 107 5.93 -35.00 14.17
CA LYS A 107 5.67 -36.40 14.56
C LYS A 107 4.48 -36.56 15.53
N SER A 108 4.04 -35.48 16.16
CA SER A 108 2.91 -35.43 17.09
C SER A 108 1.62 -34.92 16.42
N GLY A 109 1.63 -34.70 15.10
CA GLY A 109 0.49 -34.19 14.34
C GLY A 109 0.26 -32.68 14.48
N LYS A 110 1.20 -31.92 15.06
CA LYS A 110 1.10 -30.46 15.20
C LYS A 110 1.56 -29.78 13.90
N ILE A 111 0.78 -28.80 13.43
CA ILE A 111 1.13 -28.00 12.25
C ILE A 111 2.48 -27.30 12.46
N ARG A 112 3.37 -27.44 11.48
CA ARG A 112 4.61 -26.67 11.33
C ARG A 112 4.38 -25.59 10.28
N ALA A 113 4.77 -24.36 10.59
CA ALA A 113 4.68 -23.24 9.68
C ALA A 113 5.91 -22.34 9.80
N SER A 114 6.23 -21.61 8.74
CA SER A 114 7.25 -20.56 8.76
C SER A 114 6.56 -19.20 8.71
N TYR A 115 6.97 -18.28 9.58
CA TYR A 115 6.51 -16.90 9.53
C TYR A 115 7.15 -16.17 8.34
N LEU A 116 6.33 -15.48 7.54
CA LEU A 116 6.76 -14.69 6.40
C LEU A 116 6.60 -13.19 6.73
N PRO A 117 7.60 -12.55 7.37
CA PRO A 117 7.53 -11.13 7.65
C PRO A 117 7.53 -10.33 6.35
N ASN A 118 6.84 -9.19 6.36
CA ASN A 118 6.91 -8.25 5.24
C ASN A 118 8.34 -7.69 5.14
N THR A 119 9.07 -8.06 4.08
CA THR A 119 10.44 -7.59 3.84
C THR A 119 10.51 -6.25 3.12
N ARG A 120 9.39 -5.72 2.62
CA ARG A 120 9.34 -4.49 1.81
C ARG A 120 8.66 -3.30 2.48
N GLY A 121 8.08 -3.46 3.67
CA GLY A 121 7.24 -2.39 4.21
C GLY A 121 6.86 -2.48 5.68
N TYR A 122 7.52 -3.30 6.51
CA TYR A 122 7.21 -3.28 7.95
C TYR A 122 7.66 -1.96 8.60
N ARG A 123 6.77 -0.96 8.56
CA ARG A 123 6.78 0.23 9.42
C ARG A 123 5.63 0.08 10.44
N GLY A 124 5.69 -0.95 11.27
CA GLY A 124 4.62 -1.24 12.26
C GLY A 124 3.36 -1.82 11.62
N ASP A 125 2.20 -1.21 11.89
CA ASP A 125 0.84 -1.65 11.53
C ASP A 125 0.56 -1.73 10.02
N ASP A 126 1.52 -1.39 9.15
CA ASP A 126 1.30 -1.22 7.72
C ASP A 126 1.80 -2.44 6.90
N ILE A 127 0.87 -3.32 6.51
CA ILE A 127 1.15 -4.39 5.53
C ILE A 127 1.03 -3.89 4.09
N PHE A 128 0.62 -2.64 3.89
CA PHE A 128 0.34 -2.10 2.58
C PHE A 128 1.62 -1.55 1.95
N GLU A 129 1.79 -1.85 0.66
CA GLU A 129 2.79 -1.20 -0.18
C GLU A 129 2.22 0.15 -0.65
N THR A 130 3.06 1.18 -0.67
CA THR A 130 2.70 2.45 -1.31
C THR A 130 3.15 2.44 -2.76
N SER A 131 2.24 2.75 -3.69
CA SER A 131 2.59 2.85 -5.09
C SER A 131 3.20 4.22 -5.39
N ASP A 132 4.50 4.25 -5.61
CA ASP A 132 5.22 5.48 -5.97
C ASP A 132 4.66 6.13 -7.24
N PHE A 133 4.38 5.34 -8.28
CA PHE A 133 3.94 5.87 -9.56
C PHE A 133 2.57 6.56 -9.44
N TRP A 134 1.62 5.90 -8.77
CA TRP A 134 0.26 6.42 -8.61
C TRP A 134 0.12 7.47 -7.52
N SER A 135 1.06 7.54 -6.57
CA SER A 135 1.03 8.53 -5.48
C SER A 135 1.63 9.89 -5.87
N ARG A 136 2.36 9.98 -6.99
CA ARG A 136 2.97 11.23 -7.44
C ARG A 136 1.95 12.15 -8.10
N TRP A 137 2.10 13.44 -7.85
CA TRP A 137 1.41 14.44 -8.66
C TRP A 137 2.01 14.49 -10.06
N GLN A 138 1.17 14.77 -11.06
CA GLN A 138 1.58 14.92 -12.45
C GLN A 138 0.91 16.16 -13.03
N MET A 139 1.60 16.86 -13.94
CA MET A 139 1.03 18.01 -14.63
C MET A 139 1.19 17.90 -16.14
N GLN A 140 0.18 18.34 -16.87
CA GLN A 140 0.19 18.45 -18.32
C GLN A 140 -0.34 19.81 -18.74
N VAL A 141 0.39 20.45 -19.66
CA VAL A 141 -0.02 21.71 -20.29
C VAL A 141 -0.39 21.42 -21.73
N GLY A 142 -1.55 21.90 -22.17
CA GLY A 142 -2.05 21.72 -23.53
C GLY A 142 -2.43 23.06 -24.16
N ILE A 143 -2.19 23.17 -25.46
CA ILE A 143 -2.59 24.32 -26.28
C ILE A 143 -3.40 23.78 -27.46
N ARG A 144 -4.58 24.34 -27.69
CA ARG A 144 -5.44 24.01 -28.83
C ARG A 144 -5.78 25.27 -29.61
N TYR A 145 -5.65 25.20 -30.93
CA TYR A 145 -6.04 26.29 -31.83
C TYR A 145 -7.22 25.85 -32.70
N THR A 146 -8.25 26.69 -32.78
CA THR A 146 -9.43 26.47 -33.63
C THR A 146 -9.55 27.61 -34.63
N PHE A 147 -9.75 27.26 -35.90
CA PHE A 147 -9.84 28.19 -37.03
C PHE A 147 -11.28 28.58 -37.37
#